data_AF-A0A149TWS7-F1
#
_entry.id   AF-A0A149TWS7-F1
#
_cell.length_a   1.000
_cell.length_b   1.000
_cell.length_c   1.000
_cell.angle_alpha   90.00
_cell.angle_beta   90.00
_cell.angle_gamma   90.00
#
_symmetry.space_group_name_H-M   'P 1'
#
loop_
_entity.id
_entity.type
_entity.pdbx_description
1 polymer ?
#
loop_
_entity_poly.entity_id
_entity_poly.type
_entity_poly.pdbx_seq_one_letter_code
_entity_poly.pdbx_strand_id
1 'polypeptide(L)'
;MQPPSQKSGWFPVVLHLEGARVLVVGGGNVAANKVQLLVPTGAKMEVLSPTLSPELQTLAEDGAITHIQMDVTPADMAGRLPGCRLVYVATNDTGLNRAVAALCQQANVPVCAVDDPGVSSFITPALTLRGAVQVAVSTGGAAPVLARRLRAKIEEILPAGLHRLADFMQAMRLPLRDKLPNSSDRRQIWERFLDGRGSHLALNGDMAGAEQELERLLDGHTLKGEVWLVGAGPGDPNLLTLAALRLMQDADTVLYDNLIGPEILNYVRRDAERIFVGKRRNRHTLPQTEINNELVRRAKAGERVLRLKGGDPFIFGRGGEEMEALMEAGIPFRIVPGISAANGCAAYAGIPLTHRDCAQACLFITGHARADGTLELAWETIALRSQTVVIYMGLNMLPFLCTQLKTHGLPGDWPAALVERGTTPQQRVFTGTLDTLPDLATTHNVISPTLVIIGEVVRHRVIPG
;
A
#
# COMPACT_ATOMS: atom_id res chain seq x y z
N MET A 1 -4.90 0.62 -4.78
CA MET A 1 -5.61 1.21 -5.92
C MET A 1 -6.61 2.18 -5.34
N GLN A 2 -6.54 3.46 -5.74
CA GLN A 2 -7.52 4.47 -5.36
C GLN A 2 -8.93 3.96 -5.66
N PRO A 3 -9.94 4.29 -4.82
CA PRO A 3 -11.31 3.97 -5.15
C PRO A 3 -11.66 4.59 -6.51
N PRO A 4 -12.43 3.90 -7.38
CA PRO A 4 -12.74 4.37 -8.73
C PRO A 4 -13.46 5.73 -8.80
N SER A 5 -13.94 6.24 -7.66
CA SER A 5 -14.49 7.60 -7.48
C SER A 5 -13.43 8.70 -7.37
N GLN A 6 -12.15 8.37 -7.11
CA GLN A 6 -11.02 9.30 -7.05
C GLN A 6 -10.12 9.08 -8.27
N LYS A 7 -10.55 9.54 -9.45
CA LYS A 7 -9.75 9.46 -10.69
C LYS A 7 -8.75 10.63 -10.73
N SER A 8 -7.46 10.33 -10.70
CA SER A 8 -6.44 11.24 -11.23
C SER A 8 -6.34 11.02 -12.74
N GLY A 9 -6.51 12.09 -13.53
CA GLY A 9 -6.22 12.05 -14.98
C GLY A 9 -4.73 11.96 -15.31
N TRP A 10 -3.86 12.03 -14.30
CA TRP A 10 -2.41 12.05 -14.44
C TRP A 10 -1.78 10.71 -14.08
N PHE A 11 -0.83 10.24 -14.90
CA PHE A 11 -0.02 9.06 -14.66
C PHE A 11 1.47 9.46 -14.56
N PRO A 12 2.15 9.19 -13.42
CA PRO A 12 3.54 9.58 -13.24
C PRO A 12 4.47 8.67 -14.04
N VAL A 13 5.34 9.26 -14.85
CA VAL A 13 6.38 8.58 -15.63
C VAL A 13 7.69 9.36 -15.54
N VAL A 14 8.81 8.67 -15.74
CA VAL A 14 10.13 9.28 -15.90
C VAL A 14 10.54 9.11 -17.36
N LEU A 15 10.98 10.20 -18.00
CA LEU A 15 11.37 10.21 -19.41
C LEU A 15 12.90 10.29 -19.53
N HIS A 16 13.46 9.47 -20.41
CA HIS A 16 14.85 9.57 -20.82
C HIS A 16 15.00 10.68 -21.87
N LEU A 17 15.80 11.71 -21.56
CA LEU A 17 15.92 12.92 -22.38
C LEU A 17 17.33 13.16 -22.96
N GLU A 18 18.31 12.31 -22.66
CA GLU A 18 19.66 12.47 -23.19
C GLU A 18 19.63 12.48 -24.73
N GLY A 19 20.17 13.55 -25.32
CA GLY A 19 20.18 13.79 -26.77
C GLY A 19 18.81 14.10 -27.40
N ALA A 20 17.72 14.07 -26.62
CA ALA A 20 16.37 14.31 -27.11
C ALA A 20 16.12 15.80 -27.34
N ARG A 21 15.41 16.13 -28.42
CA ARG A 21 15.05 17.52 -28.74
C ARG A 21 13.91 17.98 -27.84
N VAL A 22 14.10 19.09 -27.13
CA VAL A 22 13.09 19.69 -26.26
C VAL A 22 12.94 21.16 -26.62
N LEU A 23 11.69 21.57 -26.87
CA LEU A 23 11.35 22.91 -27.32
C LEU A 23 10.76 23.71 -26.17
N VAL A 24 11.18 24.96 -26.01
CA VAL A 24 10.61 25.90 -25.05
C VAL A 24 10.19 27.16 -25.79
N VAL A 25 8.92 27.52 -25.69
CA VAL A 25 8.36 28.74 -26.27
C VAL A 25 8.21 29.77 -25.16
N GLY A 26 8.94 30.89 -25.27
CA GLY A 26 9.07 31.92 -24.24
C GLY A 26 10.46 31.99 -23.65
N GLY A 27 10.92 33.20 -23.35
CA GLY A 27 12.28 33.48 -22.86
C GLY A 27 12.32 34.16 -21.49
N GLY A 28 11.22 34.19 -20.75
CA GLY A 28 11.16 34.79 -19.41
C GLY A 28 11.59 33.84 -18.29
N ASN A 29 11.50 34.31 -17.04
CA ASN A 29 11.89 33.52 -15.85
C ASN A 29 11.14 32.20 -15.71
N VAL A 30 9.89 32.12 -16.18
CA VAL A 30 9.10 30.88 -16.20
C VAL A 30 9.76 29.83 -17.08
N ALA A 31 10.24 30.22 -18.27
CA ALA A 31 10.99 29.36 -19.17
C ALA A 31 12.37 29.00 -18.57
N ALA A 32 13.08 29.97 -17.98
CA ALA A 32 14.36 29.74 -17.31
C ALA A 32 14.28 28.62 -16.26
N ASN A 33 13.26 28.65 -15.41
CA ASN A 33 13.03 27.62 -14.39
C ASN A 33 12.81 26.23 -14.98
N LYS A 34 12.20 26.11 -16.17
CA LYS A 34 12.03 24.81 -16.85
C LYS A 34 13.31 24.34 -17.49
N VAL A 35 14.01 25.23 -18.18
CA VAL A 35 15.28 24.94 -18.85
C VAL A 35 16.32 24.44 -17.84
N GLN A 36 16.46 25.10 -16.69
CA GLN A 36 17.41 24.69 -15.64
C GLN A 36 17.16 23.28 -15.10
N LEU A 37 15.91 22.81 -15.10
CA LEU A 37 15.58 21.44 -14.70
C LEU A 37 15.93 20.40 -15.77
N LEU A 38 15.95 20.81 -17.04
CA LEU A 38 16.07 19.91 -18.19
C LEU A 38 17.49 19.83 -18.73
N VAL A 39 18.28 20.90 -18.65
CA VAL A 39 19.68 20.92 -19.10
C VAL A 39 20.51 19.78 -18.49
N PRO A 40 20.44 19.48 -17.17
CA PRO A 40 21.19 18.37 -16.58
C PRO A 40 20.83 16.98 -17.11
N THR A 41 19.71 16.84 -17.82
CA THR A 41 19.29 15.56 -18.43
C THR A 41 19.99 15.25 -19.76
N GLY A 42 20.79 16.18 -20.29
CA GLY A 42 21.45 16.05 -21.59
C GLY A 42 20.52 16.31 -22.78
N ALA A 43 19.36 16.91 -22.56
CA ALA A 43 18.43 17.29 -23.62
C ALA A 43 19.02 18.35 -24.54
N LYS A 44 18.71 18.26 -25.84
CA LYS A 44 19.00 19.30 -26.83
C LYS A 44 17.91 20.36 -26.74
N MET A 45 18.20 21.41 -25.99
CA MET A 45 17.25 22.47 -25.66
C MET A 45 17.21 23.55 -26.74
N GLU A 46 16.02 23.84 -27.25
CA GLU A 46 15.76 24.97 -28.14
C GLU A 46 14.78 25.95 -27.47
N VAL A 47 15.14 27.22 -27.40
CA VAL A 47 14.31 28.28 -26.82
C VAL A 47 13.89 29.26 -27.91
N LEU A 48 12.58 29.41 -28.12
CA LEU A 48 12.01 30.32 -29.10
C LEU A 48 11.44 31.53 -28.37
N SER A 49 12.05 32.69 -28.57
CA SER A 49 11.57 33.93 -27.99
C SER A 49 12.23 35.16 -28.62
N PRO A 50 11.59 36.34 -28.55
CA PRO A 50 12.20 37.58 -29.05
C PRO A 50 13.41 38.02 -28.21
N THR A 51 13.35 37.73 -26.91
CA THR A 51 14.36 38.07 -25.91
C THR A 51 14.53 36.94 -24.90
N LEU A 52 15.65 36.92 -24.19
CA LEU A 52 15.94 35.98 -23.11
C LEU A 52 16.08 36.71 -21.78
N SER A 53 15.76 36.01 -20.68
CA SER A 53 16.13 36.42 -19.34
C SER A 53 17.65 36.27 -19.14
N PRO A 54 18.26 36.96 -18.16
CA PRO A 54 19.69 36.85 -17.88
C PRO A 54 20.18 35.41 -17.66
N GLU A 55 19.37 34.58 -17.00
CA GLU A 55 19.70 33.17 -16.74
C GLU A 55 19.73 32.33 -18.02
N LEU A 56 18.77 32.55 -18.92
CA LEU A 56 18.74 31.86 -20.21
C LEU A 56 19.84 32.34 -21.14
N GLN A 57 20.18 33.63 -21.09
CA GLN A 57 21.29 34.17 -21.86
C GLN A 57 22.61 33.52 -21.45
N THR A 58 22.86 33.38 -20.14
CA THR A 58 24.05 32.68 -19.62
C THR A 58 24.11 31.24 -20.15
N LEU A 59 23.00 30.51 -20.09
CA LEU A 59 22.93 29.13 -20.61
C LEU A 59 23.13 29.05 -22.14
N ALA A 60 22.75 30.08 -22.89
CA ALA A 60 23.00 30.14 -24.32
C ALA A 60 24.49 30.40 -24.62
N GLU A 61 25.11 31.31 -23.87
CA GLU A 61 26.55 31.62 -23.97
C GLU A 61 27.43 30.40 -23.61
N ASP A 62 27.00 29.61 -22.61
CA ASP A 62 27.63 28.34 -22.23
C ASP A 62 27.38 27.20 -23.23
N GLY A 63 26.57 27.44 -24.28
CA GLY A 63 26.20 26.43 -25.28
C GLY A 63 25.24 25.35 -24.78
N ALA A 64 24.66 25.51 -23.60
CA ALA A 64 23.72 24.56 -23.01
C ALA A 64 22.32 24.61 -23.68
N ILE A 65 21.98 25.72 -24.33
CA ILE A 65 20.74 25.89 -25.10
C ILE A 65 21.00 26.54 -26.46
N THR A 66 20.11 26.28 -27.42
CA THR A 66 20.05 27.02 -28.69
C THR A 66 18.93 28.04 -28.64
N HIS A 67 19.27 29.33 -28.72
CA HIS A 67 18.28 30.41 -28.81
C HIS A 67 17.89 30.66 -30.27
N ILE A 68 16.58 30.63 -30.54
CA ILE A 68 16.00 31.00 -31.81
C ILE A 68 15.24 32.30 -31.59
N GLN A 69 15.88 33.42 -31.96
CA GLN A 69 15.32 34.74 -31.76
C GLN A 69 14.18 35.00 -32.74
N MET A 70 12.93 35.00 -32.26
CA MET A 70 11.74 35.26 -33.07
C MET A 70 10.50 35.60 -32.25
N ASP A 71 9.56 36.33 -32.85
CA ASP A 71 8.17 36.42 -32.41
C ASP A 71 7.42 35.16 -32.84
N VAL A 72 6.99 34.35 -31.87
CA VAL A 72 6.40 33.04 -32.15
C VAL A 72 4.93 33.17 -32.49
N THR A 73 4.53 32.68 -33.65
CA THR A 73 3.13 32.48 -34.02
C THR A 73 2.77 30.99 -34.05
N PRO A 74 1.48 30.61 -33.97
CA PRO A 74 1.07 29.21 -34.11
C PRO A 74 1.53 28.57 -35.43
N ALA A 75 1.61 29.34 -36.52
CA ALA A 75 2.04 28.84 -37.83
C ALA A 75 3.50 28.36 -37.81
N ASP A 76 4.36 29.00 -37.01
CA ASP A 76 5.78 28.65 -36.89
C ASP A 76 6.00 27.28 -36.22
N MET A 77 5.02 26.81 -35.47
CA MET A 77 5.15 25.56 -34.71
C MET A 77 5.07 24.33 -35.59
N ALA A 78 4.23 24.32 -36.64
CA ALA A 78 3.94 23.12 -37.43
C ALA A 78 5.21 22.44 -37.99
N GLY A 79 6.18 23.23 -38.48
CA GLY A 79 7.46 22.72 -38.97
C GLY A 79 8.48 22.36 -37.89
N ARG A 80 8.24 22.78 -36.64
CA ARG A 80 9.19 22.65 -35.52
C ARG A 80 8.83 21.57 -34.52
N LEU A 81 7.59 21.10 -34.51
CA LEU A 81 7.14 20.00 -33.65
C LEU A 81 7.72 18.61 -34.00
N PRO A 82 7.94 18.24 -35.28
CA PRO A 82 8.49 16.93 -35.60
C PRO A 82 9.82 16.65 -34.88
N GLY A 83 9.91 15.47 -34.25
CA GLY A 83 11.09 15.04 -33.51
C GLY A 83 11.24 15.64 -32.10
N CYS A 84 10.39 16.56 -31.68
CA CYS A 84 10.37 17.05 -30.30
C CYS A 84 9.88 15.95 -29.35
N ARG A 85 10.63 15.70 -28.28
CA ARG A 85 10.21 14.79 -27.22
C ARG A 85 9.25 15.46 -26.25
N LEU A 86 9.47 16.74 -25.98
CA LEU A 86 8.66 17.57 -25.09
C LEU A 86 8.60 19.01 -25.63
N VAL A 87 7.49 19.68 -25.36
CA VAL A 87 7.31 21.11 -25.58
C VAL A 87 6.87 21.79 -24.29
N TYR A 88 7.55 22.86 -23.90
CA TYR A 88 7.10 23.78 -22.86
C TYR A 88 6.63 25.08 -23.50
N VAL A 89 5.50 25.58 -23.04
CA VAL A 89 4.97 26.87 -23.49
C VAL A 89 4.84 27.77 -22.27
N ALA A 90 5.67 28.79 -22.20
CA ALA A 90 5.94 29.60 -21.02
C ALA A 90 5.97 31.10 -21.37
N THR A 91 4.99 31.54 -22.15
CA THR A 91 4.82 32.95 -22.52
C THR A 91 3.76 33.63 -21.63
N ASN A 92 3.75 34.97 -21.63
CA ASN A 92 2.69 35.75 -20.99
C ASN A 92 1.39 35.83 -21.82
N ASP A 93 1.38 35.29 -23.05
CA ASP A 93 0.22 35.27 -23.93
C ASP A 93 -0.53 33.93 -23.78
N THR A 94 -1.63 33.96 -23.02
CA THR A 94 -2.49 32.79 -22.82
C THR A 94 -3.12 32.27 -24.11
N GLY A 95 -3.43 33.15 -25.06
CA GLY A 95 -4.01 32.77 -26.36
C GLY A 95 -3.00 31.98 -27.18
N LEU A 96 -1.77 32.49 -27.28
CA LEU A 96 -0.65 31.78 -27.90
C LEU A 96 -0.38 30.45 -27.20
N ASN A 97 -0.32 30.44 -25.86
CA ASN A 97 -0.04 29.23 -25.08
C ASN A 97 -1.02 28.09 -25.42
N ARG A 98 -2.32 28.40 -25.49
CA ARG A 98 -3.37 27.44 -25.84
C ARG A 98 -3.32 27.00 -27.30
N ALA A 99 -3.06 27.92 -28.23
CA ALA A 99 -2.94 27.60 -29.64
C ALA A 99 -1.75 26.65 -29.90
N VAL A 100 -0.59 26.93 -29.32
CA VAL A 100 0.59 26.07 -29.41
C VAL A 100 0.33 24.71 -28.75
N ALA A 101 -0.32 24.69 -27.58
CA ALA A 101 -0.66 23.44 -26.91
C ALA A 101 -1.59 22.56 -27.76
N ALA A 102 -2.60 23.13 -28.40
CA ALA A 102 -3.49 22.40 -29.30
C ALA A 102 -2.73 21.79 -30.50
N LEU A 103 -1.81 22.54 -31.10
CA LEU A 103 -0.96 22.02 -32.20
C LEU A 103 -0.06 20.86 -31.74
N CYS A 104 0.52 20.96 -30.54
CA CYS A 104 1.32 19.88 -29.97
C CYS A 104 0.47 18.61 -29.78
N GLN A 105 -0.75 18.75 -29.24
CA GLN A 105 -1.66 17.63 -29.05
C GLN A 105 -2.06 16.98 -30.38
N GLN A 106 -2.38 17.77 -31.41
CA GLN A 106 -2.67 17.27 -32.76
C GLN A 106 -1.48 16.49 -33.36
N ALA A 107 -0.26 16.92 -33.07
CA ALA A 107 0.97 16.25 -33.50
C ALA A 107 1.40 15.08 -32.60
N ASN A 108 0.63 14.74 -31.55
CA ASN A 108 1.01 13.77 -30.50
C ASN A 108 2.35 14.08 -29.83
N VAL A 109 2.70 15.36 -29.70
CA VAL A 109 3.89 15.83 -28.99
C VAL A 109 3.47 16.25 -27.57
N PRO A 110 4.08 15.69 -26.51
CA PRO A 110 3.75 16.09 -25.16
C PRO A 110 4.07 17.56 -24.92
N VAL A 111 3.06 18.30 -24.46
CA VAL A 111 3.11 19.72 -24.13
C VAL A 111 2.77 20.02 -22.68
N CYS A 112 3.50 20.96 -22.09
CA CYS A 112 3.21 21.61 -20.82
C CYS A 112 3.10 23.12 -21.04
N ALA A 113 1.86 23.63 -21.04
CA ALA A 113 1.60 25.06 -20.95
C ALA A 113 1.74 25.47 -19.48
N VAL A 114 2.79 26.21 -19.16
CA VAL A 114 3.10 26.55 -17.77
C VAL A 114 1.95 27.38 -17.21
N ASP A 115 1.45 26.97 -16.04
CA ASP A 115 0.28 27.53 -15.34
C ASP A 115 -1.11 27.29 -15.97
N ASP A 116 -1.22 26.54 -17.07
CA ASP A 116 -2.52 26.04 -17.59
C ASP A 116 -2.52 24.50 -17.72
N PRO A 117 -2.81 23.78 -16.60
CA PRO A 117 -2.91 22.32 -16.62
C PRO A 117 -4.02 21.80 -17.54
N GLY A 118 -5.04 22.61 -17.86
CA GLY A 118 -6.21 22.18 -18.63
C GLY A 118 -5.91 21.89 -20.10
N VAL A 119 -4.91 22.56 -20.67
CA VAL A 119 -4.43 22.33 -22.04
C VAL A 119 -3.10 21.55 -22.09
N SER A 120 -2.58 21.17 -20.94
CA SER A 120 -1.33 20.42 -20.82
C SER A 120 -1.57 18.92 -20.92
N SER A 121 -0.73 18.23 -21.67
CA SER A 121 -0.71 16.76 -21.74
C SER A 121 0.20 16.12 -20.68
N PHE A 122 1.11 16.91 -20.11
CA PHE A 122 1.92 16.52 -18.96
C PHE A 122 2.14 17.72 -18.04
N ILE A 123 2.47 17.45 -16.78
CA ILE A 123 2.80 18.47 -15.78
C ILE A 123 4.20 18.22 -15.22
N THR A 124 4.90 19.30 -14.86
CA THR A 124 6.18 19.18 -14.15
C THR A 124 5.91 19.07 -12.65
N PRO A 125 6.20 17.92 -12.00
CA PRO A 125 6.00 17.76 -10.57
C PRO A 125 7.04 18.55 -9.78
N ALA A 126 6.84 18.62 -8.46
CA ALA A 126 7.88 19.09 -7.55
C ALA A 126 8.96 18.00 -7.42
N LEU A 127 10.19 18.30 -7.83
CA LEU A 127 11.28 17.32 -7.93
C LEU A 127 12.31 17.47 -6.81
N THR A 128 12.81 16.32 -6.34
CA THR A 128 14.01 16.21 -5.49
C THR A 128 15.00 15.29 -6.18
N LEU A 129 16.23 15.75 -6.41
CA LEU A 129 17.25 15.02 -7.16
C LEU A 129 18.47 14.74 -6.26
N ARG A 130 18.97 13.50 -6.31
CA ARG A 130 20.21 13.04 -5.66
C ARG A 130 20.92 12.05 -6.60
N GLY A 131 21.62 12.57 -7.61
CA GLY A 131 22.21 11.74 -8.66
C GLY A 131 21.12 10.96 -9.40
N ALA A 132 21.28 9.63 -9.50
CA ALA A 132 20.29 8.74 -10.11
C ALA A 132 18.97 8.62 -9.31
N VAL A 133 18.94 8.98 -8.02
CA VAL A 133 17.73 8.90 -7.20
C VAL A 133 16.90 10.16 -7.37
N GLN A 134 15.67 9.99 -7.86
CA GLN A 134 14.74 11.09 -8.14
C GLN A 134 13.40 10.82 -7.45
N VAL A 135 12.85 11.84 -6.79
CA VAL A 135 11.51 11.80 -6.20
C VAL A 135 10.67 12.92 -6.79
N ALA A 136 9.51 12.55 -7.34
CA ALA A 136 8.55 13.46 -7.93
C ALA A 136 7.25 13.49 -7.11
N VAL A 137 6.85 14.69 -6.69
CA VAL A 137 5.60 14.93 -5.96
C VAL A 137 4.65 15.75 -6.82
N SER A 138 3.46 15.21 -7.09
CA SER A 138 2.43 15.89 -7.86
C SER A 138 1.07 15.86 -7.17
N THR A 139 0.34 16.95 -7.28
CA THR A 139 -1.08 17.07 -6.90
C THR A 139 -1.99 17.28 -8.11
N GLY A 140 -1.50 17.00 -9.32
CA GLY A 140 -2.27 17.21 -10.55
C GLY A 140 -2.59 18.68 -10.84
N GLY A 141 -1.82 19.60 -10.26
CA GLY A 141 -2.09 21.05 -10.31
C GLY A 141 -3.07 21.56 -9.25
N ALA A 142 -3.79 20.68 -8.53
CA ALA A 142 -4.84 21.08 -7.58
C ALA A 142 -4.31 21.77 -6.31
N ALA A 143 -3.11 21.41 -5.85
CA ALA A 143 -2.53 21.95 -4.62
C ALA A 143 -1.00 22.10 -4.71
N PRO A 144 -0.48 23.14 -5.40
CA PRO A 144 0.96 23.35 -5.56
C PRO A 144 1.70 23.57 -4.23
N VAL A 145 1.05 24.24 -3.26
CA VAL A 145 1.62 24.47 -1.92
C VAL A 145 1.81 23.16 -1.15
N LEU A 146 0.83 22.25 -1.24
CA LEU A 146 0.93 20.92 -0.62
C LEU A 146 2.07 20.11 -1.24
N ALA A 147 2.17 20.08 -2.58
CA ALA A 147 3.25 19.40 -3.29
C ALA A 147 4.63 19.88 -2.81
N ARG A 148 4.81 21.20 -2.67
CA ARG A 148 6.04 21.81 -2.16
C ARG A 148 6.35 21.44 -0.71
N ARG A 149 5.35 21.44 0.19
CA ARG A 149 5.54 21.02 1.59
C ARG A 149 5.92 19.54 1.71
N LEU A 150 5.27 18.67 0.93
CA LEU A 150 5.60 17.24 0.90
C LEU A 150 7.02 17.02 0.36
N ARG A 151 7.40 17.72 -0.72
CA ARG A 151 8.77 17.70 -1.25
C ARG A 151 9.80 18.09 -0.19
N ALA A 152 9.56 19.17 0.56
CA ALA A 152 10.48 19.61 1.62
C ALA A 152 10.64 18.54 2.72
N LYS A 153 9.55 17.91 3.17
CA LYS A 153 9.62 16.79 4.12
C LYS A 153 10.40 15.59 3.59
N ILE A 154 10.27 15.30 2.29
CA ILE A 154 11.04 14.23 1.64
C ILE A 154 12.52 14.61 1.63
N GLU A 155 12.86 15.86 1.29
CA GLU A 155 14.25 16.33 1.34
C GLU A 155 14.89 16.18 2.71
N GLU A 156 14.13 16.38 3.80
CA GLU A 156 14.61 16.23 5.19
C GLU A 156 14.96 14.78 5.55
N ILE A 157 14.28 13.78 4.99
CA ILE A 157 14.50 12.36 5.30
C ILE A 157 15.51 11.68 4.38
N LEU A 158 15.86 12.28 3.24
CA LEU A 158 16.80 11.69 2.29
C LEU A 158 18.25 11.83 2.79
N PRO A 159 18.99 10.70 2.96
CA PRO A 159 20.35 10.74 3.46
C PRO A 159 21.31 11.54 2.56
N ALA A 160 22.29 12.19 3.17
CA ALA A 160 23.45 12.70 2.44
C ALA A 160 24.21 11.54 1.78
N GLY A 161 24.77 11.77 0.59
CA GLY A 161 25.53 10.73 -0.13
C GLY A 161 24.70 9.68 -0.86
N LEU A 162 23.37 9.82 -0.89
CA LEU A 162 22.47 8.86 -1.57
C LEU A 162 22.82 8.60 -3.05
N HIS A 163 23.36 9.59 -3.74
CA HIS A 163 23.88 9.43 -5.11
C HIS A 163 24.98 8.36 -5.18
N ARG A 164 25.94 8.39 -4.25
CA ARG A 164 27.04 7.41 -4.20
C ARG A 164 26.54 5.99 -3.94
N LEU A 165 25.57 5.84 -3.04
CA LEU A 165 24.94 4.55 -2.78
C LEU A 165 24.25 4.01 -4.04
N ALA A 166 23.50 4.85 -4.75
CA ALA A 166 22.85 4.45 -6.00
C ALA A 166 23.87 4.08 -7.09
N ASP A 167 24.93 4.87 -7.25
CA ASP A 167 26.02 4.61 -8.21
C ASP A 167 26.71 3.27 -7.91
N PHE A 168 26.99 2.99 -6.62
CA PHE A 168 27.53 1.70 -6.18
C PHE A 168 26.61 0.53 -6.53
N MET A 169 25.32 0.63 -6.18
CA MET A 169 24.35 -0.42 -6.48
C MET A 169 24.19 -0.65 -8.00
N GLN A 170 24.27 0.43 -8.80
CA GLN A 170 24.25 0.34 -10.26
C GLN A 170 25.49 -0.37 -10.81
N ALA A 171 26.69 -0.03 -10.32
CA ALA A 171 27.94 -0.68 -10.72
C ALA A 171 27.93 -2.18 -10.39
N MET A 172 27.41 -2.55 -9.22
CA MET A 172 27.34 -3.94 -8.76
C MET A 172 26.16 -4.74 -9.33
N ARG A 173 25.27 -4.13 -10.11
CA ARG A 173 24.07 -4.79 -10.66
C ARG A 173 24.39 -6.00 -11.54
N LEU A 174 25.35 -5.86 -12.47
CA LEU A 174 25.73 -6.95 -13.37
C LEU A 174 26.54 -8.04 -12.65
N PRO A 175 27.61 -7.72 -11.89
CA PRO A 175 28.33 -8.72 -11.10
C PRO A 175 27.43 -9.54 -10.16
N LEU A 176 26.48 -8.88 -9.49
CA LEU A 176 25.53 -9.56 -8.60
C LEU A 176 24.55 -10.45 -9.38
N ARG A 177 24.13 -10.04 -10.58
CA ARG A 177 23.26 -10.85 -11.44
C ARG A 177 23.92 -12.13 -11.92
N ASP A 178 25.21 -12.07 -12.21
CA ASP A 178 25.96 -13.23 -12.67
C ASP A 178 26.20 -14.23 -11.53
N LYS A 179 26.42 -13.74 -10.29
CA LYS A 179 26.53 -14.58 -9.09
C LYS A 179 25.18 -15.14 -8.60
N LEU A 180 24.09 -14.36 -8.72
CA LEU A 180 22.74 -14.71 -8.28
C LEU A 180 21.72 -14.49 -9.41
N PRO A 181 21.43 -15.52 -10.23
CA PRO A 181 20.51 -15.40 -11.36
C PRO A 181 19.04 -15.15 -10.95
N ASN A 182 18.62 -15.61 -9.77
CA ASN A 182 17.27 -15.40 -9.25
C ASN A 182 17.08 -13.96 -8.76
N SER A 183 15.96 -13.33 -9.14
CA SER A 183 15.64 -11.96 -8.76
C SER A 183 15.33 -11.80 -7.26
N SER A 184 14.80 -12.83 -6.60
CA SER A 184 14.50 -12.76 -5.17
C SER A 184 15.76 -12.73 -4.32
N ASP A 185 16.72 -13.60 -4.63
CA ASP A 185 17.99 -13.73 -3.91
C ASP A 185 18.79 -12.41 -3.97
N ARG A 186 18.87 -11.80 -5.16
CA ARG A 186 19.50 -10.48 -5.32
C ARG A 186 18.85 -9.41 -4.48
N ARG A 187 17.52 -9.42 -4.39
CA ARG A 187 16.77 -8.46 -3.60
C ARG A 187 17.07 -8.63 -2.12
N GLN A 188 17.10 -9.87 -1.63
CA GLN A 188 17.44 -10.17 -0.24
C GLN A 188 18.84 -9.69 0.13
N ILE A 189 19.81 -9.89 -0.76
CA ILE A 189 21.16 -9.33 -0.58
C ILE A 189 21.12 -7.80 -0.51
N TRP A 190 20.40 -7.16 -1.43
CA TRP A 190 20.29 -5.70 -1.44
C TRP A 190 19.59 -5.13 -0.22
N GLU A 191 18.49 -5.74 0.23
CA GLU A 191 17.79 -5.34 1.46
C GLU A 191 18.72 -5.47 2.67
N ARG A 192 19.42 -6.61 2.84
CA ARG A 192 20.40 -6.79 3.92
C ARG A 192 21.57 -5.80 3.84
N PHE A 193 21.99 -5.45 2.63
CA PHE A 193 23.02 -4.44 2.41
C PHE A 193 22.53 -3.04 2.79
N LEU A 194 21.30 -2.69 2.38
CA LEU A 194 20.65 -1.40 2.63
C LEU A 194 20.32 -1.17 4.11
N ASP A 195 19.85 -2.22 4.79
CA ASP A 195 19.53 -2.20 6.23
C ASP A 195 20.77 -2.38 7.12
N GLY A 196 21.90 -2.73 6.52
CA GLY A 196 23.14 -3.09 7.21
C GLY A 196 24.25 -2.04 7.10
N ARG A 197 25.47 -2.49 7.41
CA ARG A 197 26.67 -1.65 7.39
C ARG A 197 27.04 -1.17 5.97
N GLY A 198 26.74 -1.96 4.96
CA GLY A 198 27.10 -1.68 3.56
C GLY A 198 26.54 -0.34 3.07
N SER A 199 25.27 -0.07 3.37
CA SER A 199 24.59 1.20 3.10
C SER A 199 25.35 2.40 3.66
N HIS A 200 25.72 2.34 4.94
CA HIS A 200 26.44 3.42 5.62
C HIS A 200 27.83 3.67 5.01
N LEU A 201 28.55 2.62 4.63
CA LEU A 201 29.86 2.74 3.97
C LEU A 201 29.73 3.45 2.62
N ALA A 202 28.80 3.00 1.78
CA ALA A 202 28.56 3.59 0.47
C ALA A 202 28.06 5.05 0.57
N LEU A 203 27.14 5.35 1.49
CA LEU A 203 26.68 6.72 1.74
C LEU A 203 27.83 7.65 2.13
N ASN A 204 28.80 7.17 2.91
CA ASN A 204 29.97 7.95 3.33
C ASN A 204 31.12 7.96 2.32
N GLY A 205 31.01 7.24 1.20
CA GLY A 205 32.02 7.23 0.14
C GLY A 205 33.07 6.12 0.25
N ASP A 206 32.96 5.22 1.23
CA ASP A 206 33.83 4.04 1.36
C ASP A 206 33.33 2.90 0.46
N MET A 207 33.63 3.00 -0.84
CA MET A 207 33.19 2.03 -1.85
C MET A 207 33.86 0.66 -1.69
N ALA A 208 35.13 0.63 -1.28
CA ALA A 208 35.86 -0.61 -1.07
C ALA A 208 35.31 -1.39 0.12
N GLY A 209 35.01 -0.70 1.24
CA GLY A 209 34.36 -1.31 2.39
C GLY A 209 32.94 -1.79 2.07
N ALA A 210 32.20 -1.03 1.25
CA ALA A 210 30.88 -1.44 0.77
C ALA A 210 30.95 -2.73 -0.06
N GLU A 211 31.90 -2.84 -0.99
CA GLU A 211 32.10 -4.04 -1.80
C GLU A 211 32.43 -5.28 -0.94
N GLN A 212 33.36 -5.14 0.02
CA GLN A 212 33.69 -6.23 0.96
C GLN A 212 32.48 -6.70 1.77
N GLU A 213 31.63 -5.78 2.22
CA GLU A 213 30.41 -6.14 2.95
C GLU A 213 29.39 -6.84 2.05
N LEU A 214 29.29 -6.44 0.78
CA LEU A 214 28.45 -7.11 -0.21
C LEU A 214 28.94 -8.55 -0.46
N GLU A 215 30.25 -8.76 -0.62
CA GLU A 215 30.84 -10.09 -0.76
C GLU A 215 30.59 -10.97 0.48
N ARG A 216 30.76 -10.41 1.68
CA ARG A 216 30.46 -11.12 2.94
C ARG A 216 28.99 -11.55 3.02
N LEU A 217 28.07 -10.71 2.54
CA LEU A 217 26.64 -11.06 2.49
C LEU A 217 26.35 -12.18 1.50
N LEU A 218 27.10 -12.25 0.40
CA LEU A 218 27.01 -13.33 -0.59
C LEU A 218 27.50 -14.65 -0.03
N ASP A 219 28.67 -14.66 0.63
CA ASP A 219 29.27 -15.87 1.19
C ASP A 219 28.42 -16.48 2.32
N GLY A 220 27.71 -15.62 3.08
CA GLY A 220 26.79 -16.03 4.15
C GLY A 220 25.36 -16.32 3.68
N HIS A 221 25.08 -16.35 2.38
CA HIS A 221 23.72 -16.46 1.85
C HIS A 221 23.23 -17.91 1.74
N THR A 222 22.80 -18.49 2.86
CA THR A 222 21.98 -19.71 2.81
C THR A 222 20.54 -19.38 2.46
N LEU A 223 20.15 -19.78 1.25
CA LEU A 223 18.78 -19.74 0.73
C LEU A 223 17.87 -20.63 1.57
N LYS A 224 17.07 -20.03 2.44
CA LYS A 224 15.92 -20.71 3.02
C LYS A 224 14.72 -19.81 2.83
N GLY A 225 13.78 -20.27 2.00
CA GLY A 225 12.46 -19.67 1.97
C GLY A 225 11.83 -19.80 3.35
N GLU A 226 11.00 -18.83 3.69
CA GLU A 226 10.36 -18.76 5.00
C GLU A 226 8.89 -18.37 4.83
N VAL A 227 8.08 -18.75 5.80
CA VAL A 227 6.66 -18.43 5.81
C VAL A 227 6.33 -17.46 6.95
N TRP A 228 5.56 -16.43 6.65
CA TRP A 228 5.09 -15.47 7.63
C TRP A 228 3.58 -15.59 7.78
N LEU A 229 3.12 -16.05 8.94
CA LEU A 229 1.71 -16.08 9.31
C LEU A 229 1.36 -14.73 9.95
N VAL A 230 0.68 -13.86 9.23
CA VAL A 230 0.51 -12.45 9.61
C VAL A 230 -0.96 -12.08 9.76
N GLY A 231 -1.31 -11.53 10.92
CA GLY A 231 -2.63 -10.95 11.18
C GLY A 231 -2.78 -9.58 10.54
N ALA A 232 -3.80 -9.43 9.70
CA ALA A 232 -4.09 -8.21 8.97
C ALA A 232 -5.00 -7.24 9.72
N GLY A 233 -5.50 -7.63 10.90
CA GLY A 233 -6.55 -6.88 11.58
C GLY A 233 -7.95 -7.13 10.98
N PRO A 234 -8.99 -6.49 11.54
CA PRO A 234 -10.39 -6.78 11.19
C PRO A 234 -10.90 -6.05 9.94
N GLY A 235 -10.13 -5.13 9.35
CA GLY A 235 -10.48 -4.48 8.09
C GLY A 235 -9.82 -3.12 7.88
N ASP A 236 -9.77 -2.27 8.91
CA ASP A 236 -9.11 -0.95 8.84
C ASP A 236 -7.58 -1.12 8.65
N PRO A 237 -6.99 -0.60 7.55
CA PRO A 237 -5.55 -0.67 7.33
C PRO A 237 -4.71 0.00 8.43
N ASN A 238 -5.27 0.97 9.18
CA ASN A 238 -4.57 1.61 10.30
C ASN A 238 -4.38 0.68 11.50
N LEU A 239 -5.08 -0.46 11.53
CA LEU A 239 -4.92 -1.50 12.54
C LEU A 239 -3.88 -2.56 12.15
N LEU A 240 -3.24 -2.42 10.98
CA LEU A 240 -2.07 -3.21 10.65
C LEU A 240 -0.94 -2.87 11.64
N THR A 241 -0.29 -3.91 12.15
CA THR A 241 0.93 -3.69 12.94
C THR A 241 2.05 -3.22 12.03
N LEU A 242 3.00 -2.46 12.56
CA LEU A 242 4.19 -2.05 11.81
C LEU A 242 4.97 -3.26 11.29
N ALA A 243 4.98 -4.37 12.04
CA ALA A 243 5.58 -5.62 11.62
C ALA A 243 4.84 -6.24 10.42
N ALA A 244 3.50 -6.28 10.44
CA ALA A 244 2.70 -6.77 9.32
C ALA A 244 2.97 -5.95 8.04
N LEU A 245 2.97 -4.61 8.15
CA LEU A 245 3.22 -3.72 7.03
C LEU A 245 4.60 -3.95 6.39
N ARG A 246 5.66 -4.11 7.20
CA ARG A 246 7.01 -4.41 6.71
C ARG A 246 7.02 -5.72 5.92
N LEU A 247 6.48 -6.80 6.50
CA LEU A 247 6.45 -8.11 5.83
C LEU A 247 5.60 -8.11 4.55
N MET A 248 4.53 -7.30 4.49
CA MET A 248 3.73 -7.10 3.27
C MET A 248 4.51 -6.43 2.13
N GLN A 249 5.49 -5.59 2.45
CA GLN A 249 6.37 -4.93 1.48
C GLN A 249 7.52 -5.84 1.01
N ASP A 250 7.90 -6.81 1.84
CA ASP A 250 9.05 -7.69 1.57
C ASP A 250 8.65 -9.01 0.88
N ALA A 251 7.39 -9.44 1.03
CA ALA A 251 6.92 -10.74 0.57
C ALA A 251 7.08 -10.96 -0.94
N ASP A 252 7.50 -12.17 -1.32
CA ASP A 252 7.51 -12.61 -2.72
C ASP A 252 6.14 -13.00 -3.20
N THR A 253 5.45 -13.74 -2.35
CA THR A 253 4.12 -14.26 -2.61
C THR A 253 3.25 -14.02 -1.41
N VAL A 254 2.00 -13.62 -1.66
CA VAL A 254 0.99 -13.37 -0.63
C VAL A 254 -0.22 -14.28 -0.83
N LEU A 255 -0.44 -15.20 0.12
CA LEU A 255 -1.64 -16.02 0.22
C LEU A 255 -2.65 -15.34 1.16
N TYR A 256 -3.83 -15.01 0.63
CA TYR A 256 -4.87 -14.29 1.37
C TYR A 256 -6.26 -14.86 1.13
N ASP A 257 -7.17 -14.64 2.07
CA ASP A 257 -8.54 -15.15 2.03
C ASP A 257 -9.59 -14.03 1.93
N ASN A 258 -10.87 -14.40 2.02
CA ASN A 258 -12.01 -13.51 1.77
C ASN A 258 -12.18 -12.40 2.82
N LEU A 259 -11.49 -12.48 3.97
CA LEU A 259 -11.54 -11.44 4.99
C LEU A 259 -10.58 -10.28 4.69
N ILE A 260 -9.67 -10.44 3.73
CA ILE A 260 -8.71 -9.40 3.35
C ILE A 260 -9.27 -8.59 2.18
N GLY A 261 -9.65 -7.35 2.46
CA GLY A 261 -10.13 -6.40 1.46
C GLY A 261 -9.03 -5.75 0.61
N PRO A 262 -9.39 -5.08 -0.49
CA PRO A 262 -8.44 -4.38 -1.36
C PRO A 262 -7.67 -3.27 -0.63
N GLU A 263 -8.26 -2.62 0.37
CA GLU A 263 -7.62 -1.56 1.16
C GLU A 263 -6.33 -2.05 1.86
N ILE A 264 -6.34 -3.26 2.40
CA ILE A 264 -5.16 -3.90 3.00
C ILE A 264 -4.19 -4.38 1.91
N LEU A 265 -4.69 -5.04 0.84
CA LEU A 265 -3.84 -5.55 -0.25
C LEU A 265 -3.08 -4.46 -1.01
N ASN A 266 -3.51 -3.20 -0.90
CA ASN A 266 -2.82 -2.06 -1.49
C ASN A 266 -1.44 -1.80 -0.88
N TYR A 267 -1.20 -2.28 0.34
CA TYR A 267 0.09 -2.17 1.04
C TYR A 267 1.05 -3.32 0.69
N VAL A 268 0.55 -4.38 0.04
CA VAL A 268 1.40 -5.45 -0.48
C VAL A 268 2.25 -4.91 -1.63
N ARG A 269 3.52 -5.33 -1.66
CA ARG A 269 4.45 -5.04 -2.75
C ARG A 269 3.78 -5.23 -4.12
N ARG A 270 4.00 -4.28 -5.03
CA ARG A 270 3.35 -4.28 -6.36
C ARG A 270 3.68 -5.51 -7.19
N ASP A 271 4.92 -5.97 -7.09
CA ASP A 271 5.45 -7.10 -7.88
C ASP A 271 5.36 -8.44 -7.14
N ALA A 272 4.71 -8.49 -5.97
CA ALA A 272 4.46 -9.75 -5.29
C ALA A 272 3.32 -10.53 -5.96
N GLU A 273 3.48 -11.84 -6.11
CA GLU A 273 2.42 -12.72 -6.58
C GLU A 273 1.31 -12.78 -5.53
N ARG A 274 0.05 -12.61 -5.93
CA ARG A 274 -1.11 -12.60 -5.02
C ARG A 274 -1.99 -13.81 -5.30
N ILE A 275 -2.14 -14.66 -4.29
CA ILE A 275 -2.86 -15.93 -4.39
C ILE A 275 -4.05 -15.89 -3.45
N PHE A 276 -5.23 -15.92 -4.05
CA PHE A 276 -6.47 -15.98 -3.30
C PHE A 276 -6.77 -17.44 -2.93
N VAL A 277 -6.81 -17.74 -1.62
CA VAL A 277 -7.07 -19.08 -1.07
C VAL A 277 -8.43 -19.21 -0.38
N GLY A 278 -9.25 -18.16 -0.43
CA GLY A 278 -10.57 -18.13 0.22
C GLY A 278 -11.68 -18.86 -0.54
N LYS A 279 -12.83 -19.05 0.12
CA LYS A 279 -14.07 -19.56 -0.52
C LYS A 279 -14.68 -18.46 -1.41
N ARG A 280 -14.69 -18.65 -2.72
CA ARG A 280 -15.53 -17.84 -3.65
C ARG A 280 -16.70 -18.68 -4.13
N ARG A 281 -17.90 -18.11 -4.14
CA ARG A 281 -19.05 -18.69 -4.87
C ARG A 281 -18.59 -19.03 -6.31
N ASN A 282 -18.75 -20.28 -6.73
CA ASN A 282 -18.39 -20.83 -8.06
C ASN A 282 -16.90 -21.05 -8.41
N ARG A 283 -15.95 -21.07 -7.46
CA ARG A 283 -14.59 -21.59 -7.72
C ARG A 283 -14.16 -22.55 -6.61
N HIS A 284 -13.58 -23.68 -7.01
CA HIS A 284 -13.08 -24.75 -6.14
C HIS A 284 -12.38 -24.15 -4.92
N THR A 285 -12.96 -24.38 -3.75
CA THR A 285 -12.37 -24.02 -2.46
C THR A 285 -11.15 -24.90 -2.25
N LEU A 286 -9.96 -24.32 -2.06
CA LEU A 286 -8.81 -25.10 -1.62
C LEU A 286 -9.12 -25.61 -0.20
N PRO A 287 -9.14 -26.94 0.04
CA PRO A 287 -9.09 -27.50 1.38
C PRO A 287 -7.87 -26.95 2.14
N GLN A 288 -7.94 -26.95 3.48
CA GLN A 288 -6.84 -26.42 4.31
C GLN A 288 -5.50 -27.10 4.03
N THR A 289 -5.53 -28.40 3.75
CA THR A 289 -4.35 -29.19 3.38
C THR A 289 -3.69 -28.66 2.10
N GLU A 290 -4.46 -28.20 1.12
CA GLU A 290 -3.91 -27.61 -0.11
C GLU A 290 -3.29 -26.23 0.16
N ILE A 291 -3.87 -25.44 1.06
CA ILE A 291 -3.27 -24.17 1.50
C ILE A 291 -1.92 -24.44 2.17
N ASN A 292 -1.88 -25.41 3.10
CA ASN A 292 -0.66 -25.80 3.80
C ASN A 292 0.42 -26.30 2.82
N ASN A 293 0.04 -27.16 1.86
CA ASN A 293 0.94 -27.67 0.83
C ASN A 293 1.50 -26.55 -0.05
N GLU A 294 0.68 -25.54 -0.39
CA GLU A 294 1.12 -24.41 -1.19
C GLU A 294 2.13 -23.52 -0.45
N LEU A 295 1.91 -23.27 0.85
CA LEU A 295 2.88 -22.56 1.71
C LEU A 295 4.24 -23.29 1.71
N VAL A 296 4.21 -24.60 1.94
CA VAL A 296 5.42 -25.45 1.97
C VAL A 296 6.10 -25.47 0.60
N ARG A 297 5.36 -25.66 -0.49
CA ARG A 297 5.90 -25.74 -1.85
C ARG A 297 6.68 -24.49 -2.22
N ARG A 298 6.13 -23.31 -1.92
CA ARG A 298 6.77 -22.02 -2.23
C ARG A 298 7.96 -21.72 -1.35
N ALA A 299 7.86 -22.01 -0.05
CA ALA A 299 9.01 -21.87 0.84
C ALA A 299 10.18 -22.80 0.44
N LYS A 300 9.88 -24.03 0.00
CA LYS A 300 10.90 -24.94 -0.57
C LYS A 300 11.51 -24.42 -1.87
N ALA A 301 10.79 -23.59 -2.62
CA ALA A 301 11.32 -22.89 -3.79
C ALA A 301 12.19 -21.67 -3.42
N GLY A 302 12.37 -21.37 -2.13
CA GLY A 302 13.18 -20.24 -1.65
C GLY A 302 12.40 -18.93 -1.50
N GLU A 303 11.08 -18.93 -1.69
CA GLU A 303 10.26 -17.71 -1.60
C GLU A 303 10.05 -17.27 -0.14
N ARG A 304 9.92 -15.95 0.06
CA ARG A 304 9.35 -15.36 1.30
C ARG A 304 7.84 -15.31 1.17
N VAL A 305 7.16 -16.26 1.79
CA VAL A 305 5.72 -16.48 1.61
C VAL A 305 4.95 -15.82 2.75
N LEU A 306 4.12 -14.84 2.43
CA LEU A 306 3.23 -14.20 3.38
C LEU A 306 1.85 -14.86 3.36
N ARG A 307 1.47 -15.51 4.46
CA ARG A 307 0.08 -15.92 4.72
C ARG A 307 -0.63 -14.81 5.48
N LEU A 308 -1.36 -13.98 4.76
CA LEU A 308 -2.11 -12.86 5.32
C LEU A 308 -3.52 -13.30 5.74
N LYS A 309 -3.84 -13.15 7.03
CA LYS A 309 -5.06 -13.68 7.64
C LYS A 309 -5.88 -12.55 8.26
N GLY A 310 -7.21 -12.58 8.09
CA GLY A 310 -8.10 -11.60 8.71
C GLY A 310 -8.07 -11.71 10.24
N GLY A 311 -8.02 -10.58 10.93
CA GLY A 311 -7.90 -10.53 12.38
C GLY A 311 -6.51 -10.97 12.86
N ASP A 312 -6.48 -11.99 13.71
CA ASP A 312 -5.28 -12.59 14.29
C ASP A 312 -5.08 -14.03 13.78
N PRO A 313 -3.85 -14.49 13.50
CA PRO A 313 -3.60 -15.84 12.99
C PRO A 313 -4.11 -16.97 13.89
N PHE A 314 -4.11 -16.77 15.22
CA PHE A 314 -4.35 -17.81 16.22
C PHE A 314 -5.72 -17.72 16.90
N ILE A 315 -6.52 -16.69 16.61
CA ILE A 315 -7.90 -16.60 17.10
C ILE A 315 -8.86 -17.01 15.97
N PHE A 316 -9.34 -18.25 16.01
CA PHE A 316 -10.23 -18.87 15.00
C PHE A 316 -9.74 -18.77 13.54
N GLY A 317 -8.45 -18.50 13.34
CA GLY A 317 -7.84 -18.33 12.02
C GLY A 317 -7.27 -19.62 11.42
N ARG A 318 -7.22 -20.74 12.17
CA ARG A 318 -6.51 -21.98 11.78
C ARG A 318 -5.00 -21.81 11.55
N GLY A 319 -4.39 -20.77 12.11
CA GLY A 319 -2.94 -20.57 12.01
C GLY A 319 -2.12 -21.68 12.67
N GLY A 320 -2.67 -22.37 13.68
CA GLY A 320 -2.03 -23.53 14.31
C GLY A 320 -1.82 -24.70 13.33
N GLU A 321 -2.85 -25.06 12.56
CA GLU A 321 -2.76 -26.13 11.54
C GLU A 321 -1.76 -25.78 10.42
N GLU A 322 -1.70 -24.50 10.02
CA GLU A 322 -0.71 -24.01 9.05
C GLU A 322 0.71 -24.09 9.64
N MET A 323 0.88 -23.73 10.91
CA MET A 323 2.15 -23.79 11.63
C MET A 323 2.67 -25.22 11.78
N GLU A 324 1.81 -26.18 12.17
CA GLU A 324 2.16 -27.59 12.33
C GLU A 324 2.72 -28.17 11.02
N ALA A 325 2.04 -27.94 9.90
CA ALA A 325 2.49 -28.39 8.59
C ALA A 325 3.86 -27.79 8.19
N LEU A 326 4.15 -26.54 8.57
CA LEU A 326 5.44 -25.89 8.32
C LEU A 326 6.56 -26.49 9.18
N MET A 327 6.27 -26.78 10.46
CA MET A 327 7.19 -27.46 11.36
C MET A 327 7.54 -28.85 10.84
N GLU A 328 6.54 -29.65 10.47
CA GLU A 328 6.72 -30.99 9.89
C GLU A 328 7.56 -30.97 8.61
N ALA A 329 7.41 -29.93 7.79
CA ALA A 329 8.16 -29.75 6.57
C ALA A 329 9.56 -29.14 6.76
N GLY A 330 9.96 -28.79 7.99
CA GLY A 330 11.25 -28.17 8.31
C GLY A 330 11.41 -26.75 7.74
N ILE A 331 10.30 -26.04 7.53
CA ILE A 331 10.29 -24.70 6.94
C ILE A 331 10.39 -23.64 8.04
N PRO A 332 11.35 -22.71 7.98
CA PRO A 332 11.38 -21.57 8.90
C PRO A 332 10.10 -20.73 8.76
N PHE A 333 9.50 -20.36 9.90
CA PHE A 333 8.34 -19.48 9.88
C PHE A 333 8.36 -18.47 11.03
N ARG A 334 7.56 -17.42 10.86
CA ARG A 334 7.30 -16.39 11.87
C ARG A 334 5.80 -16.15 11.98
N ILE A 335 5.35 -15.81 13.18
CA ILE A 335 3.97 -15.40 13.41
C ILE A 335 3.99 -13.94 13.84
N VAL A 336 3.22 -13.11 13.15
CA VAL A 336 2.97 -11.72 13.54
C VAL A 336 1.51 -11.59 13.95
N PRO A 337 1.22 -11.27 15.22
CA PRO A 337 -0.15 -11.13 15.67
C PRO A 337 -0.82 -9.92 15.00
N GLY A 338 -2.15 -9.98 14.94
CA GLY A 338 -2.99 -8.90 14.44
C GLY A 338 -4.04 -8.49 15.46
N ILE A 339 -4.66 -7.34 15.23
CA ILE A 339 -5.83 -6.96 16.03
C ILE A 339 -6.98 -7.92 15.70
N SER A 340 -7.38 -8.75 16.65
CA SER A 340 -8.50 -9.68 16.43
C SER A 340 -9.84 -8.94 16.30
N ALA A 341 -10.82 -9.55 15.62
CA ALA A 341 -12.11 -8.94 15.37
C ALA A 341 -12.84 -8.54 16.66
N ALA A 342 -12.74 -9.33 17.73
CA ALA A 342 -13.28 -8.96 19.04
C ALA A 342 -12.79 -7.59 19.50
N ASN A 343 -11.47 -7.38 19.53
CA ASN A 343 -10.89 -6.14 20.04
C ASN A 343 -11.22 -4.95 19.14
N GLY A 344 -11.04 -5.09 17.82
CA GLY A 344 -11.30 -4.01 16.88
C GLY A 344 -12.78 -3.64 16.78
N CYS A 345 -13.68 -4.62 16.65
CA CYS A 345 -15.12 -4.38 16.61
C CYS A 345 -15.62 -3.74 17.91
N ALA A 346 -15.17 -4.23 19.07
CA ALA A 346 -15.54 -3.68 20.37
C ALA A 346 -15.14 -2.20 20.48
N ALA A 347 -13.88 -1.89 20.21
CA ALA A 347 -13.37 -0.52 20.26
C ALA A 347 -14.11 0.43 19.31
N TYR A 348 -14.28 0.04 18.05
CA TYR A 348 -14.94 0.89 17.02
C TYR A 348 -16.46 0.94 17.17
N ALA A 349 -17.08 -0.05 17.81
CA ALA A 349 -18.49 -0.01 18.16
C ALA A 349 -18.75 0.78 19.46
N GLY A 350 -17.70 1.12 20.21
CA GLY A 350 -17.81 1.79 21.50
C GLY A 350 -18.20 0.88 22.66
N ILE A 351 -18.12 -0.45 22.49
CA ILE A 351 -18.53 -1.44 23.49
C ILE A 351 -17.26 -2.02 24.11
N PRO A 352 -16.88 -1.66 25.35
CA PRO A 352 -15.71 -2.26 25.99
C PRO A 352 -15.94 -3.75 26.23
N LEU A 353 -14.92 -4.61 26.02
CA LEU A 353 -15.06 -6.04 26.29
C LEU A 353 -15.08 -6.40 27.78
N THR A 354 -14.61 -5.48 28.62
CA THR A 354 -14.60 -5.60 30.09
C THR A 354 -14.97 -4.27 30.70
N HIS A 355 -15.77 -4.29 31.76
CA HIS A 355 -16.09 -3.12 32.56
C HIS A 355 -16.17 -3.56 34.02
N ARG A 356 -15.62 -2.76 34.95
CA ARG A 356 -15.43 -3.14 36.36
C ARG A 356 -16.70 -3.71 37.01
N ASP A 357 -17.83 -3.09 36.70
CA ASP A 357 -19.12 -3.42 37.31
C ASP A 357 -19.95 -4.42 36.47
N CYS A 358 -19.46 -4.85 35.29
CA CYS A 358 -20.23 -5.66 34.34
C CYS A 358 -19.61 -7.02 34.05
N ALA A 359 -18.31 -7.06 33.77
CA ALA A 359 -17.66 -8.28 33.29
C ALA A 359 -16.22 -8.38 33.78
N GLN A 360 -15.94 -9.43 34.55
CA GLN A 360 -14.59 -9.78 35.04
C GLN A 360 -13.88 -10.76 34.10
N ALA A 361 -14.62 -11.38 33.18
CA ALA A 361 -14.08 -12.26 32.16
C ALA A 361 -14.66 -11.91 30.77
N CYS A 362 -13.88 -12.20 29.74
CA CYS A 362 -14.30 -12.08 28.35
C CYS A 362 -13.98 -13.40 27.62
N LEU A 363 -14.99 -14.00 26.99
CA LEU A 363 -14.88 -15.30 26.33
C LEU A 363 -15.03 -15.12 24.84
N PHE A 364 -14.09 -15.68 24.08
CA PHE A 364 -14.18 -15.76 22.63
C PHE A 364 -14.60 -17.17 22.26
N ILE A 365 -15.73 -17.31 21.59
CA ILE A 365 -16.27 -18.60 21.16
C ILE A 365 -16.58 -18.58 19.67
N THR A 366 -16.68 -19.76 19.07
CA THR A 366 -17.15 -19.93 17.69
C THR A 366 -18.58 -20.46 17.69
N GLY A 367 -19.45 -19.84 16.89
CA GLY A 367 -20.80 -20.33 16.60
C GLY A 367 -20.89 -21.19 15.35
N HIS A 368 -19.75 -21.64 14.80
CA HIS A 368 -19.73 -22.56 13.67
C HIS A 368 -19.96 -24.00 14.16
N ALA A 369 -21.04 -24.63 13.70
CA ALA A 369 -21.30 -26.04 13.98
C ALA A 369 -20.22 -26.93 13.35
N ARG A 370 -19.98 -28.10 13.94
CA ARG A 370 -19.17 -29.15 13.32
C ARG A 370 -19.84 -29.65 12.03
N ALA A 371 -19.12 -30.48 11.26
CA ALA A 371 -19.63 -31.01 9.99
C ALA A 371 -20.93 -31.84 10.14
N ASP A 372 -21.22 -32.34 11.35
CA ASP A 372 -22.45 -33.04 11.74
C ASP A 372 -23.61 -32.10 12.12
N GLY A 373 -23.40 -30.78 12.07
CA GLY A 373 -24.39 -29.78 12.43
C GLY A 373 -24.55 -29.53 13.93
N THR A 374 -23.77 -30.20 14.78
CA THR A 374 -23.83 -30.02 16.23
C THR A 374 -22.92 -28.88 16.69
N LEU A 375 -23.43 -28.08 17.63
CA LEU A 375 -22.66 -27.07 18.35
C LEU A 375 -22.74 -27.40 19.85
N GLU A 376 -21.81 -28.24 20.30
CA GLU A 376 -21.66 -28.61 21.70
C GLU A 376 -20.70 -27.62 22.39
N LEU A 377 -21.27 -26.73 23.19
CA LEU A 377 -20.53 -25.79 24.02
C LEU A 377 -20.95 -25.99 25.48
N ALA A 378 -20.06 -25.67 26.43
CA ALA A 378 -20.34 -25.75 27.85
C ALA A 378 -21.25 -24.59 28.30
N TRP A 379 -22.53 -24.65 27.92
CA TRP A 379 -23.48 -23.55 28.06
C TRP A 379 -23.60 -23.02 29.49
N GLU A 380 -23.52 -23.89 30.51
CA GLU A 380 -23.58 -23.45 31.92
C GLU A 380 -22.42 -22.49 32.28
N THR A 381 -21.27 -22.63 31.63
CA THR A 381 -20.10 -21.76 31.86
C THR A 381 -20.15 -20.47 31.04
N ILE A 382 -20.81 -20.51 29.88
CA ILE A 382 -20.92 -19.37 28.95
C ILE A 382 -22.06 -18.44 29.37
N ALA A 383 -23.16 -18.97 29.89
CA ALA A 383 -24.35 -18.22 30.28
C ALA A 383 -24.23 -17.51 31.65
N LEU A 384 -23.00 -17.20 32.08
CA LEU A 384 -22.74 -16.51 33.35
C LEU A 384 -22.86 -14.99 33.19
N ARG A 385 -23.55 -14.36 34.13
CA ARG A 385 -23.89 -12.91 34.09
C ARG A 385 -22.68 -11.98 34.26
N SER A 386 -21.58 -12.46 34.84
CA SER A 386 -20.37 -11.67 35.13
C SER A 386 -19.34 -11.70 33.99
N GLN A 387 -19.77 -12.00 32.77
CA GLN A 387 -18.89 -12.23 31.62
C GLN A 387 -19.41 -11.51 30.37
N THR A 388 -18.49 -11.19 29.48
CA THR A 388 -18.80 -10.78 28.11
C THR A 388 -18.48 -11.93 27.18
N VAL A 389 -19.46 -12.37 26.40
CA VAL A 389 -19.31 -13.46 25.42
C VAL A 389 -19.25 -12.85 24.02
N VAL A 390 -18.18 -13.12 23.30
CA VAL A 390 -17.97 -12.67 21.93
C VAL A 390 -17.98 -13.89 21.00
N ILE A 391 -18.96 -13.93 20.09
CA ILE A 391 -19.21 -15.07 19.21
C ILE A 391 -18.76 -14.75 17.79
N TYR A 392 -17.77 -15.51 17.32
CA TYR A 392 -17.30 -15.52 15.95
C TYR A 392 -18.13 -16.48 15.11
N MET A 393 -18.38 -16.13 13.84
CA MET A 393 -19.09 -17.02 12.89
C MET A 393 -20.48 -17.47 13.39
N GLY A 394 -21.11 -16.69 14.29
CA GLY A 394 -22.37 -17.07 14.95
C GLY A 394 -23.64 -16.61 14.24
N LEU A 395 -23.54 -15.78 13.20
CA LEU A 395 -24.72 -15.13 12.58
C LEU A 395 -25.78 -16.14 12.10
N ASN A 396 -25.38 -17.22 11.43
CA ASN A 396 -26.32 -18.23 10.94
C ASN A 396 -27.00 -19.01 12.06
N MET A 397 -26.32 -19.20 13.20
CA MET A 397 -26.80 -19.95 14.36
C MET A 397 -27.38 -19.02 15.43
N LEU A 398 -27.57 -17.73 15.14
CA LEU A 398 -27.95 -16.72 16.12
C LEU A 398 -29.23 -17.06 16.90
N PRO A 399 -30.34 -17.52 16.27
CA PRO A 399 -31.54 -17.91 17.01
C PRO A 399 -31.31 -19.07 18.00
N PHE A 400 -30.49 -20.05 17.60
CA PHE A 400 -30.12 -21.18 18.44
C PHE A 400 -29.24 -20.74 19.61
N LEU A 401 -28.21 -19.92 19.35
CA LEU A 401 -27.32 -19.37 20.37
C LEU A 401 -28.10 -18.59 21.44
N CYS A 402 -28.99 -17.69 21.02
CA CYS A 402 -29.83 -16.93 21.96
C CYS A 402 -30.73 -17.84 22.80
N THR A 403 -31.33 -18.87 22.18
CA THR A 403 -32.16 -19.84 22.91
C THR A 403 -31.36 -20.59 23.97
N GLN A 404 -30.19 -21.13 23.60
CA GLN A 404 -29.34 -21.89 24.53
C GLN A 404 -28.86 -21.04 25.71
N LEU A 405 -28.42 -19.81 25.46
CA LEU A 405 -28.00 -18.89 26.52
C LEU A 405 -29.14 -18.55 27.50
N LYS A 406 -30.37 -18.43 26.99
CA LYS A 406 -31.56 -18.22 27.84
C LYS A 406 -31.89 -19.44 28.68
N THR A 407 -31.90 -20.63 28.05
CA THR A 407 -32.17 -21.90 28.73
C THR A 407 -31.20 -22.14 29.90
N HIS A 408 -29.96 -21.66 29.79
CA HIS A 408 -28.91 -21.87 30.79
C HIS A 408 -28.69 -20.68 31.75
N GLY A 409 -29.60 -19.69 31.80
CA GLY A 409 -29.69 -18.75 32.92
C GLY A 409 -29.57 -17.25 32.61
N LEU A 410 -29.30 -16.86 31.36
CA LEU A 410 -29.36 -15.45 30.97
C LEU A 410 -30.81 -15.01 30.70
N PRO A 411 -31.25 -13.84 31.19
CA PRO A 411 -32.62 -13.38 30.93
C PRO A 411 -32.81 -12.94 29.47
N GLY A 412 -34.05 -12.92 28.98
CA GLY A 412 -34.34 -12.56 27.58
C GLY A 412 -34.04 -11.10 27.23
N ASP A 413 -34.09 -10.21 28.22
CA ASP A 413 -33.71 -8.79 28.12
C ASP A 413 -32.19 -8.56 28.28
N TRP A 414 -31.38 -9.62 28.35
CA TRP A 414 -29.93 -9.51 28.51
C TRP A 414 -29.29 -8.80 27.30
N PRO A 415 -28.44 -7.77 27.52
CA PRO A 415 -27.93 -6.94 26.43
C PRO A 415 -27.05 -7.69 25.44
N ALA A 416 -27.24 -7.40 24.15
CA ALA A 416 -26.46 -7.97 23.08
C ALA A 416 -26.32 -7.03 21.88
N ALA A 417 -25.29 -7.22 21.07
CA ALA A 417 -25.01 -6.43 19.89
C ALA A 417 -24.47 -7.27 18.73
N LEU A 418 -24.77 -6.82 17.51
CA LEU A 418 -24.17 -7.29 16.26
C LEU A 418 -23.28 -6.18 15.70
N VAL A 419 -22.03 -6.50 15.39
CA VAL A 419 -21.10 -5.60 14.72
C VAL A 419 -20.76 -6.19 13.36
N GLU A 420 -21.44 -5.69 12.32
CA GLU A 420 -21.23 -6.06 10.92
C GLU A 420 -20.05 -5.26 10.35
N ARG A 421 -19.13 -5.93 9.64
CA ARG A 421 -17.97 -5.32 8.96
C ARG A 421 -17.22 -4.33 9.85
N GLY A 422 -16.95 -4.74 11.09
CA GLY A 422 -16.32 -3.88 12.09
C GLY A 422 -15.01 -3.25 11.63
N THR A 423 -14.75 -2.04 12.10
CA THR A 423 -13.60 -1.17 11.75
C THR A 423 -13.60 -0.62 10.32
N THR A 424 -14.39 -1.17 9.41
CA THR A 424 -14.48 -0.65 8.04
C THR A 424 -15.38 0.59 7.97
N PRO A 425 -15.27 1.42 6.92
CA PRO A 425 -16.22 2.50 6.67
C PRO A 425 -17.68 2.04 6.49
N GLN A 426 -17.90 0.74 6.26
CA GLN A 426 -19.24 0.13 6.13
C GLN A 426 -19.69 -0.56 7.42
N GLN A 427 -19.05 -0.26 8.56
CA GLN A 427 -19.45 -0.81 9.86
C GLN A 427 -20.91 -0.46 10.18
N ARG A 428 -21.70 -1.48 10.56
CA ARG A 428 -23.05 -1.30 11.09
C ARG A 428 -23.14 -1.98 12.45
N VAL A 429 -23.72 -1.28 13.43
CA VAL A 429 -23.87 -1.79 14.79
C VAL A 429 -25.35 -1.84 15.13
N PHE A 430 -25.82 -3.00 15.57
CA PHE A 430 -27.19 -3.21 16.02
C PHE A 430 -27.14 -3.63 17.48
N THR A 431 -27.84 -2.89 18.34
CA THR A 431 -27.95 -3.20 19.78
C THR A 431 -29.35 -3.65 20.09
N GLY A 432 -29.48 -4.67 20.93
CA GLY A 432 -30.75 -5.20 21.39
C GLY A 432 -30.54 -6.08 22.61
N THR A 433 -31.34 -7.14 22.68
CA THR A 433 -31.34 -8.13 23.76
C THR A 433 -31.35 -9.53 23.17
N LEU A 434 -31.14 -10.57 24.00
CA LEU A 434 -31.23 -11.95 23.53
C LEU A 434 -32.57 -12.29 22.85
N ASP A 435 -33.68 -11.68 23.27
CA ASP A 435 -34.99 -11.85 22.65
C ASP A 435 -35.14 -11.16 21.29
N THR A 436 -34.48 -10.01 21.10
CA THR A 436 -34.71 -9.14 19.93
C THR A 436 -33.63 -9.27 18.85
N LEU A 437 -32.43 -9.76 19.21
CA LEU A 437 -31.28 -9.81 18.31
C LEU A 437 -31.49 -10.66 17.05
N PRO A 438 -32.13 -11.86 17.10
CA PRO A 438 -32.39 -12.66 15.90
C PRO A 438 -33.29 -11.95 14.89
N ASP A 439 -34.32 -11.27 15.37
CA ASP A 439 -35.25 -10.51 14.53
C ASP A 439 -34.54 -9.30 13.93
N LEU A 440 -33.76 -8.56 14.72
CA LEU A 440 -32.94 -7.44 14.23
C LEU A 440 -32.00 -7.87 13.09
N ALA A 441 -31.36 -9.05 13.22
CA ALA A 441 -30.48 -9.57 12.18
C ALA A 441 -31.23 -9.81 10.85
N THR A 442 -32.45 -10.35 10.94
CA THR A 442 -33.30 -10.66 9.79
C THR A 442 -33.88 -9.39 9.17
N THR A 443 -34.49 -8.52 9.96
CA THR A 443 -35.09 -7.25 9.52
C THR A 443 -34.09 -6.34 8.83
N HIS A 444 -32.85 -6.27 9.34
CA HIS A 444 -31.81 -5.41 8.77
C HIS A 444 -30.91 -6.10 7.75
N ASN A 445 -31.23 -7.35 7.37
CA ASN A 445 -30.46 -8.18 6.45
C ASN A 445 -28.95 -8.15 6.76
N VAL A 446 -28.61 -8.44 8.01
CA VAL A 446 -27.22 -8.47 8.46
C VAL A 446 -26.48 -9.60 7.75
N ILE A 447 -25.28 -9.32 7.26
CA ILE A 447 -24.44 -10.26 6.51
C ILE A 447 -23.10 -10.51 7.19
N SER A 448 -22.42 -11.58 6.79
CA SER A 448 -21.04 -11.83 7.24
C SER A 448 -20.03 -10.92 6.51
N PRO A 449 -18.89 -10.56 7.14
CA PRO A 449 -18.50 -10.91 8.51
C PRO A 449 -19.24 -10.04 9.56
N THR A 450 -19.84 -10.70 10.55
CA THR A 450 -20.51 -10.07 11.70
C THR A 450 -20.07 -10.75 12.98
N LEU A 451 -19.78 -9.94 14.00
CA LEU A 451 -19.45 -10.39 15.34
C LEU A 451 -20.65 -10.19 16.28
N VAL A 452 -20.91 -11.16 17.16
CA VAL A 452 -21.95 -11.04 18.20
C VAL A 452 -21.27 -10.76 19.53
N ILE A 453 -21.72 -9.75 20.26
CA ILE A 453 -21.23 -9.42 21.61
C ILE A 453 -22.42 -9.50 22.56
N ILE A 454 -22.30 -10.29 23.63
CA ILE A 454 -23.37 -10.53 24.61
C ILE A 454 -22.83 -10.20 26.00
N GLY A 455 -23.54 -9.36 26.75
CA GLY A 455 -23.12 -8.92 28.07
C GLY A 455 -23.54 -7.50 28.40
N GLU A 456 -23.63 -7.19 29.70
CA GLU A 456 -24.00 -5.86 30.22
C GLU A 456 -23.13 -4.72 29.69
N VAL A 457 -21.90 -5.01 29.25
CA VAL A 457 -21.00 -4.03 28.61
C VAL A 457 -21.61 -3.34 27.38
N VAL A 458 -22.60 -3.95 26.71
CA VAL A 458 -23.31 -3.34 25.58
C VAL A 458 -24.07 -2.09 26.00
N ARG A 459 -24.55 -2.00 27.25
CA ARG A 459 -25.21 -0.79 27.79
C ARG A 459 -24.24 0.38 27.95
N HIS A 460 -22.94 0.10 28.06
CA HIS A 460 -21.88 1.11 28.18
C HIS A 460 -21.37 1.59 26.82
N ARG A 461 -22.13 1.34 25.75
CA ARG A 461 -21.74 1.75 24.41
C ARG A 461 -21.64 3.28 24.29
N VAL A 462 -20.45 3.79 23.97
CA VAL A 462 -20.19 5.22 23.71
C VAL A 462 -19.57 5.39 22.32
N ILE A 463 -20.18 6.20 21.46
CA ILE A 463 -19.62 6.51 20.14
C ILE A 463 -18.64 7.70 20.31
N PRO A 464 -17.35 7.55 20.01
CA PRO A 464 -16.44 8.70 19.93
C PRO A 464 -16.92 9.64 18.83
N GLY A 465 -17.06 10.93 19.15
CA GLY A 465 -17.49 11.98 18.22
C GLY A 465 -16.47 12.32 17.15
#